data_AF-A0A8T8HX71-F1
#
_entry.id   AF-A0A8T8HX71-F1
#
_cell.length_a   1.000
_cell.length_b   1.000
_cell.length_c   1.000
_cell.angle_alpha   90.00
_cell.angle_beta   90.00
_cell.angle_gamma   90.00
#
_symmetry.space_group_name_H-M   'P 1'
#
loop_
_entity.id
_entity.type
_entity.pdbx_description
1 polymer ?
#
loop_
_entity_poly.entity_id
_entity_poly.type
_entity_poly.pdbx_seq_one_letter_code
_entity_poly.pdbx_strand_id
1 'polypeptide(L)'
;MENVTFAGAGVVLAGSLALPERGAPVPGVVMVGGSGPSDRDNDTHFPAIRRHLAGAGIAVLSYDKRGVGGSSGDWLDATQD
;
A
#
# COMPACT_ATOMS: atom_id res chain seq x y z
N MET A 1 -2.40 -9.16 -8.40
CA MET A 1 -2.61 -8.12 -7.37
C MET A 1 -4.09 -8.01 -7.11
N GLU A 2 -4.47 -7.95 -5.85
CA GLU A 2 -5.84 -7.79 -5.41
C GLU A 2 -6.01 -6.36 -4.89
N ASN A 3 -7.10 -5.68 -5.29
CA ASN A 3 -7.42 -4.37 -4.72
C ASN A 3 -8.08 -4.56 -3.36
N VAL A 4 -7.65 -3.77 -2.39
CA VAL A 4 -8.13 -3.83 -1.01
C VAL A 4 -8.52 -2.45 -0.51
N THR A 5 -9.43 -2.42 0.45
CA THR A 5 -9.73 -1.22 1.23
C THR A 5 -9.71 -1.57 2.71
N PHE A 6 -9.31 -0.62 3.56
CA PHE A 6 -9.28 -0.81 5.01
C PHE A 6 -9.54 0.53 5.72
N ALA A 7 -10.26 0.48 6.84
CA ALA A 7 -10.59 1.65 7.63
C ALA A 7 -9.54 1.89 8.73
N GLY A 8 -9.22 3.15 9.01
CA GLY A 8 -8.36 3.57 10.10
C GLY A 8 -8.53 5.06 10.41
N ALA A 9 -8.58 5.44 11.69
CA ALA A 9 -8.66 6.84 12.15
C ALA A 9 -9.71 7.71 11.39
N GLY A 10 -10.90 7.15 11.16
CA GLY A 10 -12.00 7.86 10.48
C GLY A 10 -11.86 7.98 8.96
N VAL A 11 -10.84 7.38 8.36
CA VAL A 11 -10.65 7.33 6.90
C VAL A 11 -10.65 5.89 6.38
N VAL A 12 -11.12 5.71 5.16
CA VAL A 12 -10.94 4.49 4.37
C VAL A 12 -9.75 4.69 3.44
N LEU A 13 -8.76 3.79 3.53
CA LEU A 13 -7.60 3.76 2.66
C LEU A 13 -7.77 2.68 1.59
N ALA A 14 -7.40 3.00 0.36
CA ALA A 14 -7.35 2.07 -0.76
C ALA A 14 -5.91 1.59 -0.98
N GLY A 15 -5.75 0.33 -1.38
CA GLY A 15 -4.44 -0.21 -1.69
C GLY A 15 -4.50 -1.45 -2.56
N SER A 16 -3.34 -2.08 -2.69
CA SER A 16 -3.18 -3.32 -3.45
C SER A 16 -2.32 -4.31 -2.68
N LEU A 17 -2.77 -5.56 -2.69
CA LEU A 17 -2.09 -6.69 -2.09
C LEU A 17 -1.53 -7.59 -3.20
N ALA A 18 -0.21 -7.76 -3.24
CA ALA A 18 0.46 -8.76 -4.04
C ALA A 18 0.70 -10.00 -3.16
N LEU A 19 0.10 -11.12 -3.53
CA LEU A 19 0.29 -12.40 -2.86
C LEU A 19 1.17 -13.31 -3.73
N PRO A 20 2.10 -14.06 -3.13
CA PRO A 20 2.73 -15.20 -3.78
C PRO A 20 1.71 -16.35 -3.98
N GLU A 21 2.12 -17.42 -4.67
CA GLU A 21 1.26 -18.58 -4.88
C GLU A 21 0.73 -19.17 -3.57
N ARG A 22 -0.54 -19.60 -3.57
CA ARG A 22 -1.29 -19.97 -2.35
C ARG A 22 -0.82 -21.32 -1.80
N GLY A 23 -0.78 -21.47 -0.47
CA GLY A 23 -0.58 -22.77 0.18
C GLY A 23 -0.12 -22.73 1.64
N ALA A 24 0.50 -21.63 2.08
CA ALA A 24 0.97 -21.45 3.45
C ALA A 24 0.98 -19.96 3.86
N PRO A 25 1.00 -19.63 5.16
CA PRO A 25 1.35 -18.29 5.62
C PRO A 25 2.71 -17.87 5.09
N VAL A 26 2.82 -16.63 4.63
CA VAL A 26 4.05 -16.04 4.09
C VAL A 26 4.42 -14.79 4.87
N PRO A 27 5.71 -14.41 4.93
CA PRO A 27 6.11 -13.11 5.45
C PRO A 27 5.42 -11.98 4.68
N GLY A 28 5.08 -10.91 5.39
CA GLY A 28 4.39 -9.74 4.83
C GLY A 28 5.21 -8.46 5.01
N VAL A 29 5.18 -7.60 4.00
CA VAL A 29 5.75 -6.24 4.03
C VAL A 29 4.68 -5.23 3.68
N VAL A 30 4.65 -4.11 4.41
CA VAL A 30 3.87 -2.92 4.06
C VAL A 30 4.82 -1.86 3.54
N MET A 31 4.57 -1.38 2.32
CA MET A 31 5.30 -0.27 1.73
C MET A 31 4.62 1.04 2.11
N VAL A 32 5.36 1.92 2.78
CA VAL A 32 4.88 3.22 3.26
C VAL A 32 5.45 4.30 2.36
N GLY A 33 4.57 5.13 1.77
CA GLY A 33 4.97 6.23 0.89
C GLY A 33 5.80 7.30 1.60
N GLY A 34 6.60 8.05 0.84
CA GLY A 34 7.47 9.11 1.35
C GLY A 34 6.73 10.39 1.75
N SER A 35 7.41 11.54 1.73
CA SER A 35 6.80 12.85 2.04
C SER A 35 5.77 13.30 0.99
N GLY A 36 4.83 14.16 1.39
CA GLY A 36 3.84 14.77 0.49
C GLY A 36 2.65 13.86 0.14
N PRO A 37 1.81 14.17 -0.85
CA PRO A 37 0.80 13.24 -1.35
C PRO A 37 1.50 12.10 -2.12
N SER A 38 1.23 10.85 -1.77
CA SER A 38 1.81 9.69 -2.46
C SER A 38 0.84 8.50 -2.46
N ASP A 39 0.76 7.85 -3.61
CA ASP A 39 -0.14 6.73 -3.89
C ASP A 39 0.56 5.37 -3.65
N ARG A 40 -0.16 4.28 -3.91
CA ARG A 40 0.34 2.90 -3.73
C ARG A 40 1.54 2.53 -4.62
N ASP A 41 1.88 3.35 -5.61
CA ASP A 41 3.04 3.14 -6.47
C ASP A 41 4.21 4.04 -6.10
N ASN A 42 3.96 5.07 -5.26
CA ASN A 42 4.93 6.07 -4.85
C ASN A 42 5.70 6.56 -6.08
N ASP A 43 4.93 7.10 -7.01
CA ASP A 43 5.29 7.34 -8.41
C ASP A 43 5.64 6.04 -9.15
N THR A 44 6.93 5.80 -9.38
CA THR A 44 7.42 4.64 -10.14
C THR A 44 8.34 3.74 -9.31
N HIS A 45 8.56 4.09 -8.03
CA HIS A 45 9.54 3.43 -7.18
C HIS A 45 9.06 2.07 -6.67
N PHE A 46 7.78 1.93 -6.34
CA PHE A 46 7.30 0.70 -5.70
C PHE A 46 7.02 -0.48 -6.64
N PRO A 47 6.55 -0.31 -7.89
CA PRO A 47 6.20 -1.45 -8.75
C PRO A 47 7.31 -2.49 -8.93
N ALA A 48 8.55 -2.06 -9.14
CA ALA A 48 9.67 -2.99 -9.32
C ALA A 48 10.01 -3.75 -8.02
N ILE A 49 10.03 -3.05 -6.89
CA ILE A 49 10.32 -3.61 -5.56
C ILE A 49 9.23 -4.61 -5.17
N ARG A 50 7.96 -4.21 -5.30
CA ARG A 50 6.80 -5.05 -5.02
C ARG A 50 6.82 -6.34 -5.84
N ARG A 51 7.12 -6.23 -7.15
CA ARG A 51 7.24 -7.40 -8.03
C ARG A 51 8.38 -8.32 -7.59
N HIS A 52 9.53 -7.76 -7.21
CA HIS A 52 10.68 -8.53 -6.75
C HIS A 52 10.35 -9.30 -5.46
N LEU A 53 9.79 -8.63 -4.46
CA LEU A 53 9.42 -9.23 -3.17
C LEU A 53 8.33 -10.30 -3.33
N ALA A 54 7.28 -10.02 -4.12
CA ALA A 54 6.23 -11.00 -4.41
C ALA A 54 6.79 -12.24 -5.12
N GLY A 55 7.69 -12.06 -6.09
CA GLY A 55 8.39 -13.17 -6.76
C GLY A 55 9.31 -13.96 -5.83
N ALA A 56 9.76 -13.36 -4.72
CA ALA A 56 10.56 -14.01 -3.68
C ALA A 56 9.71 -14.67 -2.57
N GLY A 57 8.38 -14.77 -2.75
CA GLY A 57 7.50 -15.43 -1.77
C GLY A 57 7.05 -14.54 -0.62
N ILE A 58 7.17 -13.21 -0.74
CA ILE A 58 6.76 -12.24 0.30
C ILE A 58 5.46 -11.57 -0.12
N ALA A 59 4.45 -11.57 0.75
CA ALA A 59 3.24 -10.78 0.52
C ALA A 59 3.55 -9.28 0.67
N VAL A 60 3.08 -8.46 -0.28
CA VAL A 60 3.36 -7.02 -0.28
C VAL A 60 2.06 -6.24 -0.34
N LEU A 61 1.84 -5.41 0.67
CA LEU A 61 0.80 -4.40 0.69
C LEU A 61 1.43 -3.03 0.37
N SER A 62 0.86 -2.31 -0.60
CA SER A 62 1.08 -0.87 -0.75
C SER A 62 -0.27 -0.16 -0.88
N TYR A 63 -0.36 1.07 -0.41
CA TYR A 63 -1.63 1.78 -0.27
C TYR A 63 -1.50 3.24 -0.65
N ASP A 64 -2.62 3.85 -1.07
CA ASP A 64 -2.67 5.28 -1.30
C ASP A 64 -2.81 5.99 0.05
N LYS A 65 -2.00 7.00 0.32
CA LYS A 65 -2.12 7.75 1.57
C LYS A 65 -3.47 8.48 1.65
N ARG A 66 -3.83 8.92 2.86
CA ARG A 66 -5.03 9.73 3.12
C ARG A 66 -5.17 10.84 2.06
N GLY A 67 -6.37 10.97 1.49
CA GLY A 67 -6.67 11.97 0.48
C GLY A 67 -5.95 11.82 -0.87
N VAL A 68 -5.32 10.66 -1.14
CA VAL A 68 -4.64 10.38 -2.40
C VAL A 68 -5.27 9.17 -3.09
N GLY A 69 -5.33 9.19 -4.42
CA GLY A 69 -5.79 8.05 -5.22
C GLY A 69 -7.20 7.60 -4.86
N GLY A 70 -7.36 6.34 -4.46
CA GLY A 70 -8.64 5.77 -4.02
C GLY A 70 -8.95 5.95 -2.53
N SER A 71 -8.04 6.56 -1.76
CA SER A 71 -8.22 6.80 -0.33
C SER A 71 -9.06 8.03 -0.06
N SER A 72 -9.90 7.94 0.96
CA SER A 72 -10.70 9.07 1.46
C SER A 72 -9.89 10.02 2.36
N GLY A 73 -10.53 11.14 2.75
CA GLY A 73 -9.95 12.18 3.60
C GLY A 73 -9.22 13.26 2.79
N ASP A 74 -8.42 14.07 3.49
CA ASP A 74 -7.56 15.10 2.92
C ASP A 74 -6.10 14.81 3.33
N TRP A 75 -5.16 14.92 2.39
CA TRP A 75 -3.75 14.69 2.68
C TRP A 75 -3.15 15.82 3.55
N LEU A 76 -3.72 17.03 3.51
CA LEU A 76 -3.30 18.16 4.34
C LEU A 76 -3.62 17.94 5.83
N ASP A 77 -4.61 17.10 6.13
CA ASP A 77 -4.96 16.70 7.50
C ASP A 77 -4.05 15.58 8.04
N ALA A 78 -3.11 15.06 7.24
CA ALA A 78 -2.20 14.03 7.67
C ALA A 78 -1.05 14.64 8.50
N THR A 79 -1.09 14.43 9.82
CA THR A 79 0.03 14.77 10.71
C THR A 79 0.96 13.57 10.89
N GLN A 80 2.23 13.82 11.23
CA GLN A 80 3.23 12.76 11.54
C GLN A 80 3.29 12.42 13.04
N ASP A 81 2.26 12.81 13.81
CA ASP A 81 2.26 12.70 15.27
C ASP A 81 2.11 11.25 15.77
#